data_AF-A0A363TSU1-F1
#
_entry.id   AF-A0A363TSU1-F1
#
_cell.length_a   1.000
_cell.length_b   1.000
_cell.length_c   1.000
_cell.angle_alpha   90.00
_cell.angle_beta   90.00
_cell.angle_gamma   90.00
#
_symmetry.space_group_name_H-M   'P 1'
#
loop_
_entity.id
_entity.type
_entity.pdbx_description
1 polymer ?
#
loop_
_entity_poly.entity_id
_entity_poly.type
_entity_poly.pdbx_seq_one_letter_code
_entity_poly.pdbx_strand_id
1 'polypeptide(L)' 'MRHPIYVGLALIAAGNALAFASWPALGIVLFGIVPTFAWRARTEERLLGRIFGERYAAYRQRTGMIIPRLP' A
#
# COMPACT_ATOMS: atom_id res chain seq x y z
N MET A 1 -6.01 8.10 -2.84
CA MET A 1 -5.21 6.99 -2.31
C MET A 1 -3.83 7.53 -1.95
N ARG A 2 -3.28 7.20 -0.78
CA ARG A 2 -2.00 7.76 -0.32
C ARG A 2 -0.79 6.92 -0.74
N HIS A 3 -0.98 5.62 -0.96
CA HIS A 3 0.09 4.71 -1.38
C HIS A 3 -0.27 3.92 -2.66
N PRO A 4 -0.59 4.58 -3.79
CA PRO A 4 -0.98 3.91 -5.04
C PRO A 4 0.16 3.04 -5.62
N ILE A 5 1.42 3.43 -5.41
CA ILE A 5 2.59 2.68 -5.88
C ILE A 5 2.65 1.28 -5.22
N TYR A 6 2.36 1.19 -3.92
CA TYR A 6 2.36 -0.10 -3.22
C TYR A 6 1.26 -1.04 -3.73
N VAL A 7 0.09 -0.48 -4.06
CA VAL A 7 -0.99 -1.25 -4.70
C VAL A 7 -0.57 -1.71 -6.08
N GLY A 8 0.01 -0.83 -6.90
CA GLY A 8 0.52 -1.16 -8.23
C GLY A 8 1.59 -2.25 -8.20
N LEU A 9 2.58 -2.15 -7.30
CA LEU A 9 3.63 -3.15 -7.15
C LEU A 9 3.08 -4.51 -6.69
N ALA A 10 2.14 -4.52 -5.75
CA ALA A 10 1.48 -5.76 -5.33
C ALA A 10 0.67 -6.38 -6.47
N LEU A 11 -0.03 -5.57 -7.28
CA LEU A 11 -0.77 -6.02 -8.46
C LEU A 11 0.15 -6.57 -9.54
N ILE A 12 1.28 -5.91 -9.82
CA ILE A 12 2.28 -6.41 -10.77
C ILE A 12 2.81 -7.77 -10.31
N ALA A 13 3.16 -7.91 -9.02
CA ALA A 13 3.66 -9.17 -8.48
C ALA A 13 2.59 -10.28 -8.52
N ALA A 14 1.35 -9.97 -8.16
CA ALA A 14 0.22 -10.89 -8.28
C ALA A 14 -0.04 -11.30 -9.73
N GLY A 15 -0.02 -10.34 -10.66
CA GLY A 15 -0.19 -10.59 -12.10
C GLY A 15 0.89 -11.49 -12.66
N ASN A 16 2.15 -11.31 -12.25
CA ASN A 16 3.24 -12.23 -12.60
C ASN A 16 2.99 -13.63 -12.02
N ALA A 17 2.64 -13.75 -10.74
CA ALA A 17 2.35 -15.04 -10.13
C ALA A 17 1.23 -15.80 -10.86
N LEU A 18 0.18 -15.10 -11.28
CA LEU A 18 -0.92 -15.66 -12.07
C LEU A 18 -0.50 -16.00 -13.50
N ALA A 19 0.26 -15.15 -14.18
CA ALA A 19 0.74 -15.38 -15.54
C ALA A 19 1.60 -16.65 -15.65
N PHE A 20 2.35 -16.96 -14.60
CA PHE A 20 3.15 -18.19 -14.49
C PHE A 20 2.43 -19.34 -13.76
N ALA A 21 1.14 -19.19 -13.43
CA ALA A 21 0.34 -20.17 -12.67
C ALA A 21 1.03 -20.67 -11.37
N SER A 22 1.81 -19.80 -10.73
CA SER A 22 2.64 -20.15 -9.56
C SER A 22 1.92 -19.84 -8.26
N TRP A 23 1.24 -20.86 -7.71
CA TRP A 23 0.59 -20.78 -6.40
C TRP A 23 1.53 -20.40 -5.26
N PRO A 24 2.79 -20.91 -5.19
CA PRO A 24 3.74 -20.45 -4.17
C PRO A 24 4.08 -18.96 -4.29
N ALA A 25 4.28 -18.47 -5.52
CA ALA A 25 4.53 -17.04 -5.75
C ALA A 25 3.35 -16.18 -5.32
N LEU A 26 2.11 -16.64 -5.59
CA LEU A 26 0.91 -15.94 -5.13
C LEU A 26 0.83 -15.90 -3.59
N GLY A 27 1.22 -16.99 -2.92
CA GLY A 27 1.36 -17.03 -1.47
C GLY A 27 2.35 -15.99 -0.94
N ILE A 28 3.52 -15.85 -1.58
CA ILE A 28 4.51 -14.83 -1.22
C ILE A 28 3.95 -13.42 -1.41
N VAL A 29 3.16 -13.18 -2.46
CA VAL A 29 2.52 -11.88 -2.67
C VAL A 29 1.55 -11.57 -1.53
N LEU A 30 0.64 -12.49 -1.22
CA LEU A 30 -0.43 -12.27 -0.23
C LEU A 30 0.10 -12.19 1.20
N PHE A 31 1.03 -13.06 1.58
CA PHE A 31 1.50 -13.19 2.96
C PHE A 31 2.86 -12.52 3.22
N GLY A 32 3.60 -12.16 2.17
CA GLY A 32 4.89 -11.47 2.27
C GLY A 32 4.80 -10.01 1.81
N ILE A 33 4.52 -9.80 0.52
CA ILE A 33 4.62 -8.47 -0.12
C ILE A 33 3.54 -7.52 0.41
N VAL A 34 2.27 -7.94 0.38
CA VAL A 34 1.13 -7.12 0.84
C VAL A 34 1.29 -6.64 2.29
N PRO A 35 1.54 -7.51 3.29
CA PRO A 35 1.71 -7.05 4.67
C PRO A 35 2.98 -6.20 4.85
N THR A 36 4.06 -6.48 4.13
CA THR A 36 5.29 -5.67 4.17
C THR A 36 5.02 -4.25 3.69
N PHE A 37 4.30 -4.08 2.58
CA PHE A 37 3.92 -2.77 2.08
C PHE A 37 2.93 -2.06 2.98
N ALA A 38 1.98 -2.77 3.58
CA ALA A 38 1.07 -2.19 4.57
C ALA A 38 1.81 -1.68 5.81
N TRP A 39 2.82 -2.43 6.28
CA TRP A 39 3.67 -2.01 7.39
C TRP A 39 4.54 -0.80 7.01
N ARG A 40 5.20 -0.83 5.85
CA ARG A 40 5.99 0.31 5.35
C ARG A 40 5.14 1.57 5.20
N ALA A 41 3.96 1.46 4.60
CA ALA A 41 3.02 2.57 4.47
C ALA A 41 2.73 3.20 5.83
N ARG A 42 2.36 2.40 6.84
CA ARG A 42 2.09 2.90 8.20
C ARG A 42 3.29 3.62 8.81
N THR A 43 4.50 3.10 8.60
CA THR A 43 5.73 3.73 9.09
C THR A 43 5.99 5.08 8.39
N GLU A 44 5.77 5.16 7.08
CA GLU A 44 5.83 6.41 6.32
C GLU A 44 4.79 7.41 6.80
N GLU A 45 3.55 7.00 7.06
CA GLU A 45 2.54 7.92 7.59
C GLU A 45 2.91 8.50 8.95
N ARG A 46 3.56 7.70 9.82
CA ARG A 46 4.06 8.18 11.11
C ARG A 46 5.18 9.19 10.93
N LEU A 47 6.10 8.94 10.00
CA LEU A 47 7.19 9.86 9.68
C LEU A 47 6.64 11.17 9.09
N LEU A 48 5.72 11.07 8.11
CA LEU A 48 5.07 12.23 7.49
C LEU A 48 4.25 13.02 8.50
N GLY A 49 3.57 12.35 9.44
CA GLY A 49 2.87 13.01 10.55
C GLY A 49 3.82 13.78 11.47
N ARG A 50 5.02 13.26 11.73
CA ARG A 50 6.05 13.98 12.53
C ARG A 50 6.63 15.18 11.79
N ILE A 51 6.88 15.06 10.49
CA ILE A 51 7.52 16.12 9.68
C ILE A 51 6.53 17.24 9.32
N PHE A 52 5.30 16.88 8.94
CA PHE A 52 4.33 17.81 8.36
C PHE A 52 3.14 18.12 9.28
N GLY A 53 3.01 17.45 10.42
CA GLY A 53 2.03 17.76 11.47
C GLY A 53 0.59 17.88 10.95
N GLU A 54 -0.05 19.01 11.23
CA GLU A 54 -1.45 19.27 10.87
C GLU A 54 -1.71 19.25 9.36
N ARG A 55 -0.74 19.68 8.54
CA ARG A 55 -0.89 19.66 7.08
C ARG A 55 -1.10 18.24 6.57
N TYR A 56 -0.38 17.27 7.15
CA TYR A 56 -0.55 15.87 6.82
C TYR A 56 -1.83 15.28 7.43
N ALA A 57 -2.24 15.72 8.62
CA ALA A 57 -3.51 15.32 9.22
C ALA A 57 -4.71 15.72 8.35
N ALA A 58 -4.75 16.97 7.86
CA ALA A 58 -5.78 17.46 6.94
C ALA A 58 -5.78 16.69 5.61
N TYR A 59 -4.59 16.39 5.06
CA TYR A 59 -4.45 15.57 3.86
C TYR A 59 -5.00 14.15 4.05
N ARG A 60 -4.65 13.50 5.17
CA ARG A 60 -5.09 12.15 5.54
C ARG A 60 -6.61 12.05 5.71
N GLN A 61 -7.29 13.12 6.12
CA GLN A 61 -8.76 13.14 6.20
C GLN A 61 -9.43 13.13 4.81
N ARG A 62 -8.78 13.71 3.80
CA ARG A 62 -9.34 13.79 2.44
C ARG A 62 -8.97 12.58 1.57
N THR A 63 -7.96 11.82 1.96
CA THR A 63 -7.41 10.74 1.13
C THR A 63 -7.30 9.41 1.88
N GLY A 64 -7.96 8.37 1.36
CA GLY A 64 -7.84 7.01 1.88
C GLY A 64 -6.44 6.41 1.70
N MET A 65 -6.05 5.48 2.58
CA MET A 65 -4.73 4.84 2.60
C MET A 65 -4.47 4.00 1.33
N ILE A 66 -5.29 2.95 1.15
CA ILE A 66 -5.17 1.96 0.08
C ILE A 66 -6.32 2.13 -0.93
N ILE A 67 -7.55 2.33 -0.45
CA ILE A 67 -8.74 2.53 -1.28
C ILE A 67 -9.02 4.05 -1.41
N PRO A 68 -9.48 4.57 -2.56
CA PRO A 68 -9.86 5.98 -2.67
C PRO A 68 -11.03 6.22 -1.71
N ARG A 69 -11.03 7.36 -1.01
CA ARG A 69 -12.28 7.83 -0.43
C ARG A 69 -13.10 8.34 -1.62
N LEU A 70 -14.14 7.59 -1.98
CA LEU A 70 -15.16 8.09 -2.88
C LEU A 70 -15.89 9.25 -2.17
N PRO A 71 -16.35 10.27 -2.91
CA PRO A 71 -17.04 11.43 -2.36
C PRO A 71 -18.33 11.03 -1.62
#